data_AF-A0A957J2Z8-F1
#
_entry.id   AF-A0A957J2Z8-F1
#
_cell.length_a   1.000
_cell.length_b   1.000
_cell.length_c   1.000
_cell.angle_alpha   90.00
_cell.angle_beta   90.00
_cell.angle_gamma   90.00
#
_symmetry.space_group_name_H-M   'P 1'
#
loop_
_entity.id
_entity.type
_entity.pdbx_description
1 polymer ?
#
loop_
_entity_poly.entity_id
_entity_poly.type
_entity_poly.pdbx_seq_one_letter_code
_entity_poly.pdbx_strand_id
1 'polypeptide(L)'
;MKDPIIFRRQDVLTPMAARYWKDLLYRVVKIGTELEVAPPKRMNRAAFETAVHEALQPSGNLDTLGTNGVLDVQSEHCGVEIRIIGRHPHFHALHQQYQRIMAALQTLVSRPLPTCVLHFHILTPGLA
;
A
#
# COMPACT_ATOMS: atom_id res chain seq x y z
N MET A 1 0.60 36.05 -24.84
CA MET A 1 1.01 34.86 -24.06
C MET A 1 0.47 35.07 -22.66
N LYS A 2 -0.44 34.22 -22.15
CA LYS A 2 -0.92 34.38 -20.76
C LYS A 2 0.20 33.92 -19.84
N ASP A 3 0.63 34.78 -18.92
CA ASP A 3 1.60 34.43 -17.89
C ASP A 3 1.11 33.19 -17.11
N PRO A 4 1.98 32.24 -16.77
CA PRO A 4 1.59 31.12 -15.93
C PRO A 4 1.18 31.66 -14.56
N ILE A 5 -0.03 31.32 -14.12
CA ILE A 5 -0.50 31.57 -12.75
C ILE A 5 0.35 30.69 -11.83
N ILE A 6 1.48 31.21 -11.39
CA ILE A 6 2.23 30.65 -10.27
C ILE A 6 1.49 31.13 -9.02
N PHE A 7 0.70 30.24 -8.41
CA PHE A 7 0.06 30.48 -7.12
C PHE A 7 1.14 30.69 -6.04
N ARG A 8 1.65 31.93 -5.90
CA ARG A 8 2.46 32.35 -4.75
C ARG A 8 1.53 32.57 -3.56
N ARG A 9 1.03 31.48 -2.99
CA ARG A 9 0.30 31.59 -1.72
C ARG A 9 1.31 31.82 -0.60
N GLN A 10 1.04 32.74 0.31
CA GLN A 10 1.95 33.02 1.44
C GLN A 10 1.88 31.95 2.55
N ASP A 11 0.93 31.02 2.46
CA ASP A 11 0.75 29.89 3.38
C ASP A 11 1.49 28.63 2.94
N VAL A 12 2.24 28.66 1.84
CA VAL A 12 3.08 27.52 1.43
C VAL A 12 4.42 27.53 2.14
N LEU A 13 4.90 26.34 2.48
CA LEU A 13 6.23 26.14 3.03
C LEU A 13 7.29 26.68 2.06
N THR A 14 8.35 27.29 2.61
CA THR A 14 9.54 27.60 1.82
C THR A 14 10.13 26.31 1.24
N PRO A 15 10.88 26.37 0.12
CA PRO A 15 11.50 25.18 -0.45
C PRO A 15 12.37 24.40 0.55
N MET A 16 13.05 25.11 1.47
CA MET A 16 13.86 24.49 2.53
C MET A 16 12.97 23.78 3.57
N ALA A 17 11.92 24.45 4.04
CA ALA A 17 10.98 23.85 4.99
C ALA A 17 10.24 22.65 4.39
N ALA A 18 9.84 22.72 3.12
CA ALA A 18 9.24 21.60 2.40
C ALA A 18 10.18 20.40 2.30
N ARG A 19 11.49 20.63 2.03
CA ARG A 19 12.49 19.56 2.02
C ARG A 19 12.69 18.97 3.41
N TYR A 20 12.80 19.80 4.45
CA TYR A 20 12.93 19.35 5.84
C TYR A 20 11.76 18.43 6.23
N TRP A 21 10.53 18.88 6.03
CA TRP A 21 9.34 18.10 6.38
C TRP A 21 9.24 16.81 5.57
N LYS A 22 9.54 16.87 4.27
CA LYS A 22 9.59 15.68 3.42
C LYS A 22 10.61 14.66 3.95
N ASP A 23 11.82 15.10 4.27
CA ASP A 23 12.88 14.22 4.76
C ASP A 23 12.57 13.67 6.16
N LEU A 24 12.02 14.50 7.05
CA LEU A 24 11.57 14.08 8.38
C LEU A 24 10.45 13.04 8.27
N LEU A 25 9.38 13.35 7.52
CA LEU A 25 8.26 12.45 7.32
C LEU A 25 8.69 11.13 6.68
N TYR A 26 9.60 11.15 5.69
CA TYR A 26 10.12 9.90 5.12
C TYR A 26 10.97 9.06 6.09
N ARG A 27 11.55 9.67 7.12
CA ARG A 27 12.32 8.95 8.15
C ARG A 27 11.44 8.40 9.27
N VAL A 28 10.35 9.09 9.61
CA VAL A 28 9.54 8.78 10.80
C VAL A 28 8.18 8.16 10.47
N VAL A 29 7.68 8.35 9.25
CA VAL A 29 6.39 7.83 8.80
C VAL A 29 6.61 6.76 7.74
N LYS A 30 6.09 5.56 8.00
CA LYS A 30 5.88 4.55 6.96
C LYS A 30 4.47 4.76 6.41
N ILE A 31 4.33 4.96 5.11
CA ILE A 31 3.00 4.95 4.49
C ILE A 31 2.72 3.50 4.13
N GLY A 32 1.71 2.93 4.78
CA GLY A 32 1.15 1.65 4.42
C GLY A 32 -0.04 1.86 3.48
N THR A 33 -0.33 0.87 2.66
CA THR A 33 -1.54 0.81 1.86
C THR A 33 -2.26 -0.48 2.12
N GLU A 34 -3.58 -0.44 2.08
CA GLU A 34 -4.43 -1.60 2.18
C GLU A 34 -5.09 -1.84 0.85
N LEU A 35 -4.95 -3.05 0.34
CA LEU A 35 -5.62 -3.51 -0.86
C LEU A 35 -6.59 -4.61 -0.47
N GLU A 36 -7.88 -4.37 -0.72
CA GLU A 36 -8.89 -5.40 -0.52
C GLU A 36 -9.19 -6.17 -1.81
N VAL A 37 -9.40 -7.48 -1.69
CA VAL A 37 -9.89 -8.33 -2.78
C VAL A 37 -10.83 -9.41 -2.30
N ALA A 38 -11.82 -9.75 -3.13
CA ALA A 38 -12.79 -10.80 -2.83
C ALA A 38 -12.39 -12.15 -3.47
N PRO A 39 -12.79 -13.27 -2.85
CA PRO A 39 -12.58 -14.59 -3.43
C PRO A 39 -13.32 -14.77 -4.77
N PRO A 40 -12.85 -15.66 -5.65
CA PRO A 40 -13.58 -16.10 -6.83
C PRO A 40 -14.98 -16.64 -6.46
N LYS A 41 -15.91 -16.60 -7.41
CA LYS A 41 -17.22 -17.24 -7.20
C LYS A 41 -17.01 -18.74 -6.92
N ARG A 42 -17.70 -19.26 -5.90
CA ARG A 42 -17.68 -20.68 -5.49
C ARG A 42 -16.34 -21.19 -4.93
N MET A 43 -15.37 -20.32 -4.65
CA MET A 43 -14.20 -20.68 -3.87
C MET A 43 -14.50 -20.54 -2.37
N ASN A 44 -14.03 -21.48 -1.57
CA ASN A 44 -14.10 -21.36 -0.11
C ASN A 44 -13.18 -20.23 0.35
N ARG A 45 -13.68 -19.39 1.26
CA ARG A 45 -12.95 -18.22 1.79
C ARG A 45 -11.62 -18.59 2.46
N ALA A 46 -11.58 -19.60 3.32
CA ALA A 46 -10.36 -20.01 4.02
C ALA A 46 -9.29 -20.53 3.05
N ALA A 47 -9.72 -21.23 1.99
CA ALA A 47 -8.83 -21.68 0.93
C ALA A 47 -8.26 -20.49 0.13
N PHE A 48 -9.09 -19.48 -0.15
CA PHE A 48 -8.64 -18.24 -0.81
C PHE A 48 -7.65 -17.46 0.07
N GLU A 49 -7.96 -17.28 1.36
CA GLU A 49 -7.09 -16.63 2.34
C GLU A 49 -5.72 -17.31 2.41
N THR A 50 -5.71 -18.64 2.51
CA THR A 50 -4.48 -19.44 2.52
C THR A 50 -3.69 -19.23 1.22
N ALA A 51 -4.34 -19.29 0.07
CA ALA A 51 -3.70 -19.11 -1.23
C ALA A 51 -3.11 -17.71 -1.41
N VAL A 52 -3.82 -16.66 -0.95
CA VAL A 52 -3.32 -15.28 -0.97
C VAL A 52 -2.11 -15.15 -0.05
N HIS A 53 -2.17 -15.72 1.16
CA HIS A 53 -1.07 -15.69 2.12
C HIS A 53 0.19 -16.37 1.55
N GLU A 54 0.04 -17.56 0.95
CA GLU A 54 1.14 -18.30 0.31
C GLU A 54 1.72 -17.54 -0.89
N ALA A 55 0.88 -16.95 -1.73
CA ALA A 55 1.30 -16.23 -2.93
C ALA A 55 2.03 -14.91 -2.61
N LEU A 56 1.58 -14.20 -1.57
CA LEU A 56 2.10 -12.88 -1.23
C LEU A 56 3.24 -12.93 -0.22
N GLN A 57 3.37 -14.00 0.56
CA GLN A 57 4.42 -14.20 1.55
C GLN A 57 4.57 -12.97 2.48
N PRO A 58 3.52 -12.64 3.28
CA PRO A 58 3.58 -11.52 4.20
C PRO A 58 4.74 -11.69 5.19
N SER A 59 5.38 -10.58 5.51
CA SER A 59 6.54 -10.58 6.42
C SER A 59 6.16 -10.72 7.89
N GLY A 60 4.96 -10.28 8.28
CA GLY A 60 4.51 -10.18 9.66
C GLY A 60 5.33 -9.22 10.53
N ASN A 61 6.29 -8.48 9.93
CA ASN A 61 7.26 -7.68 10.67
C ASN A 61 7.55 -6.37 9.94
N LEU A 62 7.35 -5.24 10.64
CA LEU A 62 7.57 -3.89 10.13
C LEU A 62 9.04 -3.58 9.81
N ASP A 63 9.99 -4.31 10.40
CA ASP A 63 11.43 -4.07 10.25
C ASP A 63 12.02 -4.79 9.04
N THR A 64 11.31 -5.78 8.50
CA THR A 64 11.77 -6.57 7.35
C THR A 64 10.78 -6.44 6.20
N LEU A 65 11.23 -5.90 5.08
CA LEU A 65 10.45 -5.90 3.85
C LEU A 65 10.45 -7.32 3.26
N GLY A 66 9.34 -8.05 3.40
CA GLY A 66 9.14 -9.32 2.71
C GLY A 66 9.24 -9.18 1.18
N THR A 67 9.28 -10.30 0.44
CA THR A 67 9.53 -10.34 -1.02
C THR A 67 8.62 -9.39 -1.82
N ASN A 68 7.35 -9.30 -1.42
CA ASN A 68 6.33 -8.46 -2.04
C ASN A 68 6.04 -7.17 -1.24
N GLY A 69 6.80 -6.90 -0.18
CA GLY A 69 6.57 -5.77 0.73
C GLY A 69 5.17 -5.76 1.35
N VAL A 70 4.60 -6.94 1.55
CA VAL A 70 3.35 -7.17 2.26
C VAL A 70 3.68 -7.40 3.75
N LEU A 71 3.02 -6.65 4.61
CA LEU A 71 3.09 -6.81 6.07
C LEU A 71 2.24 -7.99 6.49
N ASP A 72 0.97 -7.98 6.09
CA ASP A 72 -0.04 -8.91 6.60
C ASP A 72 -1.18 -9.10 5.58
N VAL A 73 -1.90 -10.21 5.71
CA VAL A 73 -3.13 -10.53 4.98
C VAL A 73 -4.19 -10.89 6.01
N GLN A 74 -5.21 -10.06 6.15
CA GLN A 74 -6.26 -10.20 7.15
C GLN A 74 -7.60 -10.53 6.52
N SER A 75 -8.44 -11.23 7.28
CA SER A 75 -9.83 -11.50 6.91
C SER A 75 -10.67 -10.21 7.01
N GLU A 76 -11.35 -9.83 5.93
CA GLU A 76 -12.26 -8.68 5.89
C GLU A 76 -13.68 -9.09 5.44
N HIS A 77 -14.71 -8.27 5.67
CA HIS A 77 -16.12 -8.61 5.44
C HIS A 77 -16.39 -9.27 4.08
N CYS A 78 -15.85 -8.69 3.00
CA CYS A 78 -16.07 -9.16 1.62
C CYS A 78 -14.93 -10.03 1.05
N GLY A 79 -13.88 -10.30 1.81
CA GLY A 79 -12.70 -11.00 1.29
C GLY A 79 -11.48 -10.90 2.21
N VAL A 80 -10.39 -10.40 1.66
CA VAL A 80 -9.13 -10.21 2.39
C VAL A 80 -8.62 -8.79 2.22
N GLU A 81 -8.05 -8.26 3.30
CA GLU A 81 -7.30 -7.01 3.34
C GLU A 81 -5.80 -7.33 3.30
N ILE A 82 -5.07 -6.73 2.37
CA ILE A 82 -3.63 -6.91 2.22
C ILE A 82 -2.95 -5.62 2.63
N ARG A 83 -2.20 -5.66 3.74
CA ARG A 83 -1.41 -4.52 4.23
C ARG A 83 -0.04 -4.51 3.57
N ILE A 84 0.28 -3.43 2.89
CA ILE A 84 1.48 -3.27 2.07
C ILE A 84 2.30 -2.13 2.69
N ILE A 85 3.57 -2.37 3.01
CA ILE A 85 4.43 -1.43 3.76
C ILE A 85 5.75 -1.14 3.04
N GLY A 86 5.73 -1.23 1.71
CA GLY A 86 6.90 -1.34 0.86
C GLY A 86 7.54 -0.03 0.39
N ARG A 87 8.05 -0.06 -0.85
CA ARG A 87 9.10 0.82 -1.39
C ARG A 87 8.67 2.27 -1.70
N HIS A 88 8.00 2.91 -0.77
CA HIS A 88 7.80 4.36 -0.77
C HIS A 88 9.12 5.07 -0.45
N PRO A 89 9.42 6.23 -1.05
CA PRO A 89 8.59 7.02 -1.96
C PRO A 89 8.88 6.81 -3.46
N HIS A 90 9.73 5.84 -3.82
CA HIS A 90 10.15 5.67 -5.21
C HIS A 90 9.02 5.08 -6.06
N PHE A 91 8.32 5.93 -6.81
CA PHE A 91 7.17 5.55 -7.63
C PHE A 91 7.42 4.32 -8.50
N HIS A 92 8.58 4.22 -9.16
CA HIS A 92 8.90 3.07 -9.99
C HIS A 92 8.98 1.76 -9.19
N ALA A 93 9.63 1.81 -8.02
CA ALA A 93 9.76 0.65 -7.14
C ALA A 93 8.41 0.24 -6.53
N LEU A 94 7.59 1.24 -6.18
CA LEU A 94 6.20 1.06 -5.73
C LEU A 94 5.35 0.41 -6.83
N HIS A 95 5.40 0.95 -8.05
CA HIS A 95 4.65 0.43 -9.19
C HIS A 95 5.01 -1.01 -9.50
N GLN A 96 6.31 -1.34 -9.54
CA GLN A 96 6.78 -2.73 -9.71
C GLN A 96 6.32 -3.66 -8.58
N GLN A 97 6.30 -3.18 -7.34
CA GLN A 97 5.76 -3.94 -6.22
C GLN A 97 4.28 -4.25 -6.42
N TYR A 98 3.48 -3.24 -6.78
CA TYR A 98 2.06 -3.41 -7.05
C TYR A 98 1.80 -4.32 -8.24
N GLN A 99 2.56 -4.21 -9.33
CA GLN A 99 2.43 -5.13 -10.47
C GLN A 99 2.64 -6.59 -10.05
N ARG A 100 3.62 -6.87 -9.18
CA ARG A 100 3.86 -8.23 -8.66
C ARG A 100 2.70 -8.72 -7.81
N ILE A 101 2.19 -7.88 -6.90
CA ILE A 101 1.03 -8.20 -6.06
C ILE A 101 -0.20 -8.49 -6.96
N MET A 102 -0.50 -7.59 -7.90
CA MET A 102 -1.65 -7.75 -8.78
C MET A 102 -1.53 -8.98 -9.68
N ALA A 103 -0.33 -9.32 -10.17
CA ALA A 103 -0.12 -10.54 -10.95
C ALA A 103 -0.37 -11.82 -10.13
N ALA A 104 0.07 -11.85 -8.87
CA ALA A 104 -0.22 -12.95 -7.96
C ALA A 104 -1.73 -13.08 -7.72
N LEU A 105 -2.41 -11.96 -7.46
CA LEU A 105 -3.86 -11.91 -7.22
C LEU A 105 -4.69 -12.27 -8.46
N GLN A 106 -4.22 -11.93 -9.66
CA GLN A 106 -4.85 -12.32 -10.93
C GLN A 106 -4.78 -13.83 -11.16
N THR A 107 -3.65 -14.46 -10.81
CA THR A 107 -3.48 -15.92 -10.90
C THR A 107 -4.49 -16.65 -10.00
N LEU A 108 -4.84 -16.05 -8.86
CA LEU A 108 -5.86 -16.56 -7.93
C LEU A 108 -7.30 -16.23 -8.35
N VAL A 109 -7.51 -15.56 -9.49
CA VAL A 109 -8.82 -15.12 -9.99
C VAL A 109 -9.57 -14.26 -8.95
N SER A 110 -8.81 -13.48 -8.16
CA SER A 110 -9.38 -12.54 -7.20
C SER A 110 -10.25 -11.51 -7.90
N ARG A 111 -11.25 -11.00 -7.18
CA ARG A 111 -12.23 -10.07 -7.74
C ARG A 111 -12.14 -8.71 -7.05
N PRO A 112 -11.99 -7.60 -7.81
CA PRO A 112 -12.30 -6.29 -7.28
C PRO A 112 -13.82 -6.18 -7.15
N LEU A 113 -14.31 -5.89 -5.94
CA LEU A 113 -15.70 -5.52 -5.71
C LEU A 113 -15.79 -4.02 -5.42
N PRO A 114 -16.94 -3.36 -5.60
CA PRO A 114 -17.11 -1.96 -5.23
C PRO A 114 -16.80 -1.67 -3.76
N THR A 115 -16.94 -2.67 -2.89
CA THR A 115 -16.59 -2.60 -1.46
C THR A 115 -15.12 -2.85 -1.19
N CYS A 116 -14.37 -3.37 -2.16
CA CYS A 116 -12.95 -3.66 -2.05
C CYS A 116 -12.17 -2.53 -2.72
N VAL A 117 -11.51 -1.72 -1.91
CA VAL A 117 -10.89 -0.48 -2.36
C VAL A 117 -9.42 -0.42 -1.91
N LEU A 118 -8.72 0.61 -2.38
CA LEU A 118 -7.38 0.94 -1.95
C LEU A 118 -7.46 1.99 -0.83
N HIS A 119 -7.03 1.64 0.37
CA HIS A 119 -6.87 2.59 1.47
C HIS A 119 -5.40 2.93 1.70
N PHE A 120 -5.16 4.13 2.26
CA PHE A 120 -3.83 4.58 2.68
C PHE A 120 -3.82 4.74 4.18
N HIS A 121 -2.81 4.17 4.82
CA HIS A 121 -2.59 4.24 6.26
C HIS A 121 -1.26 4.92 6.55
N ILE A 122 -1.28 5.78 7.57
CA ILE A 122 -0.07 6.36 8.12
C ILE A 122 0.38 5.44 9.25
N LEU A 123 1.46 4.71 9.01
CA LEU A 123 2.10 3.89 10.03
C LEU A 123 3.20 4.74 10.69
N THR A 124 3.10 4.90 12.00
CA THR A 124 4.07 5.61 12.83
C THR A 124 4.85 4.63 13.70
N PRO A 125 5.76 3.82 13.14
CA PRO A 125 6.55 2.88 13.92
C PRO A 125 7.43 3.65 14.93
N GLY A 126 7.29 3.33 16.21
CA GLY A 126 8.07 3.95 17.30
C GLY A 126 7.43 5.14 18.01
N LEU A 127 6.15 5.47 17.74
CA LEU A 127 5.37 6.46 18.50
C LEU A 127 4.37 5.82 19.48
N ALA A 128 4.64 4.59 19.92
CA ALA A 128 3.91 3.89 20.98
C ALA A 128 4.57 4.11 22.34
#